data_AF-A0A523MWS1-F1
#
_entry.id   AF-A0A523MWS1-F1
#
_cell.length_a   1.000
_cell.length_b   1.000
_cell.length_c   1.000
_cell.angle_alpha   90.00
_cell.angle_beta   90.00
_cell.angle_gamma   90.00
#
_symmetry.space_group_name_H-M   'P 1'
#
loop_
_entity.id
_entity.type
_entity.pdbx_description
1 polymer ?
#
loop_
_entity_poly.entity_id
_entity_poly.type
_entity_poly.pdbx_seq_one_letter_code
_entity_poly.pdbx_strand_id
1 'polypeptide(L)'
;MKNGSVIVDLAAEQGGNCKLSEAGKVVKVHGVSIIGYTDLPSRLATQSSQLYGTNLRHLMTDMCKAKDGNAVVDFEDEVVRGATVVKNGEVTWPPPAPKLSAAPPKPKEEPAVEKATAAEKPSARGPMMVLAIGGLALFGLGAVAPPSFMAHFTVFVLACFIGYMVIWNVAPALHTPLMSVTNAISSIIIIGALMQISSSDNLIMWIAGATVLLTSINIAGGFAVTRRMLEMFRR
;
A
#
# COMPACT_ATOMS: atom_id res chain seq x y z
N MET A 1 -29.67 20.00 -8.59
CA MET A 1 -28.21 20.14 -8.40
C MET A 1 -27.72 21.37 -9.15
N LYS A 2 -26.52 21.88 -8.89
CA LYS A 2 -25.97 23.02 -9.65
C LYS A 2 -25.72 22.61 -11.11
N ASN A 3 -25.90 23.55 -12.05
CA ASN A 3 -25.52 23.32 -13.45
C ASN A 3 -24.04 22.93 -13.55
N GLY A 4 -23.74 21.91 -14.35
CA GLY A 4 -22.40 21.32 -14.49
C GLY A 4 -22.08 20.21 -13.49
N SER A 5 -23.00 19.86 -12.57
CA SER A 5 -22.81 18.72 -11.68
C SER A 5 -22.75 17.40 -12.45
N VAL A 6 -22.13 16.38 -11.86
CA VAL A 6 -22.05 15.03 -12.40
C VAL A 6 -22.61 14.03 -11.39
N ILE A 7 -23.46 13.13 -11.84
CA ILE A 7 -23.92 11.94 -11.11
C ILE A 7 -23.27 10.72 -11.76
N VAL A 8 -22.78 9.79 -10.95
CA VAL A 8 -22.28 8.49 -11.42
C VAL A 8 -23.16 7.41 -10.78
N ASP A 9 -23.90 6.68 -11.60
CA ASP A 9 -24.80 5.63 -11.14
C ASP A 9 -24.19 4.26 -11.40
N LEU A 10 -23.63 3.65 -10.35
CA LEU A 10 -22.99 2.33 -10.43
C LEU A 10 -24.01 1.18 -10.54
N ALA A 11 -25.29 1.44 -10.29
CA ALA A 11 -26.35 0.42 -10.32
C ALA A 11 -27.15 0.44 -11.65
N ALA A 12 -26.67 1.14 -12.67
CA ALA A 12 -27.39 1.35 -13.93
C ALA A 12 -27.80 0.04 -14.63
N GLU A 13 -27.05 -1.05 -14.44
CA GLU A 13 -27.37 -2.37 -14.99
C GLU A 13 -28.62 -3.01 -14.37
N GLN A 14 -28.90 -2.74 -13.08
CA GLN A 14 -30.00 -3.34 -12.32
C GLN A 14 -31.19 -2.37 -12.14
N GLY A 15 -31.34 -1.42 -13.06
CA GLY A 15 -32.41 -0.41 -13.05
C GLY A 15 -32.01 0.96 -12.53
N GLY A 16 -30.81 1.10 -11.93
CA GLY A 16 -30.24 2.38 -11.52
C GLY A 16 -30.81 2.96 -10.22
N ASN A 17 -29.96 3.67 -9.48
CA ASN A 17 -30.39 4.44 -8.30
C ASN A 17 -30.99 5.79 -8.69
N CYS A 18 -30.56 6.35 -9.83
CA CYS A 18 -31.12 7.59 -10.35
C CYS A 18 -32.19 7.26 -11.40
N LYS A 19 -33.42 7.76 -11.19
CA LYS A 19 -34.56 7.56 -12.09
C LYS A 19 -34.30 8.01 -13.53
N LEU A 20 -33.34 8.91 -13.73
CA LEU A 20 -32.97 9.48 -15.02
C LEU A 20 -31.72 8.81 -15.62
N SER A 21 -31.15 7.79 -14.97
CA SER A 21 -30.03 7.02 -15.51
C SER A 21 -30.48 6.18 -16.70
N GLU A 22 -29.67 6.19 -17.75
CA GLU A 22 -29.79 5.23 -18.86
C GLU A 22 -28.56 4.31 -18.86
N ALA A 23 -28.80 3.00 -18.83
CA ALA A 23 -27.74 1.99 -18.85
C ALA A 23 -26.86 2.12 -20.10
N GLY A 24 -25.55 2.11 -19.90
CA GLY A 24 -24.53 2.18 -20.95
C GLY A 24 -24.25 3.59 -21.49
N LYS A 25 -24.94 4.63 -21.01
CA LYS A 25 -24.86 5.99 -21.59
C LYS A 25 -24.47 7.05 -20.56
N VAL A 26 -24.04 8.19 -21.09
CA VAL A 26 -23.97 9.45 -20.35
C VAL A 26 -25.08 10.36 -20.86
N VAL A 27 -26.05 10.67 -20.01
CA VAL A 27 -27.17 11.54 -20.35
C VAL A 27 -27.02 12.88 -19.67
N LYS A 28 -27.49 13.96 -20.31
CA LYS A 28 -27.47 15.30 -19.71
C LYS A 28 -28.90 15.78 -19.51
N VAL A 29 -29.30 15.95 -18.25
CA VAL A 29 -30.66 16.35 -17.90
C VAL A 29 -30.60 17.54 -16.96
N HIS A 30 -31.34 18.61 -17.28
CA HIS A 30 -31.38 19.85 -16.49
C HIS A 30 -29.98 20.41 -16.12
N GLY A 31 -29.02 20.34 -17.05
CA GLY A 31 -27.67 20.84 -16.85
C GLY A 31 -26.75 19.95 -16.01
N VAL A 32 -27.18 18.76 -15.61
CA VAL A 32 -26.41 17.75 -14.87
C VAL A 32 -26.08 16.58 -15.81
N SER A 33 -24.83 16.12 -15.81
CA SER A 33 -24.43 14.91 -16.53
C SER A 33 -24.59 13.68 -15.65
N ILE A 34 -25.26 12.64 -16.13
CA ILE A 34 -25.51 11.39 -15.43
C ILE A 34 -24.80 10.27 -16.18
N ILE A 35 -23.80 9.66 -15.56
CA ILE A 35 -23.00 8.58 -16.11
C ILE A 35 -23.58 7.25 -15.62
N GLY A 36 -24.11 6.45 -16.55
CA GLY A 36 -24.72 5.14 -16.27
C GLY A 36 -24.02 3.98 -16.98
N TYR A 37 -22.68 4.01 -17.12
CA TYR A 37 -21.96 2.90 -17.73
C TYR A 37 -22.13 1.61 -16.92
N THR A 38 -22.39 0.50 -17.62
CA THR A 38 -22.53 -0.84 -17.01
C THR A 38 -21.23 -1.63 -17.01
N ASP A 39 -20.20 -1.14 -17.72
CA ASP A 39 -18.93 -1.82 -17.97
C ASP A 39 -17.74 -1.09 -17.33
N LEU A 40 -17.95 -0.40 -16.20
CA LEU A 40 -16.91 0.40 -15.54
C LEU A 40 -15.59 -0.36 -15.28
N PRO A 41 -15.60 -1.65 -14.84
CA PRO A 41 -14.36 -2.41 -14.71
C PRO A 41 -13.59 -2.56 -16.04
N SER A 42 -14.28 -2.68 -17.18
CA SER A 42 -13.65 -2.82 -18.49
C SER A 42 -12.88 -1.57 -18.92
N ARG A 43 -13.23 -0.40 -18.37
CA ARG A 43 -12.55 0.88 -18.64
C ARG A 43 -11.23 1.04 -17.87
N LEU A 44 -10.95 0.13 -16.93
CA LEU A 44 -9.66 -0.03 -16.24
C LEU A 44 -9.14 -1.45 -16.45
N ALA A 45 -9.15 -1.93 -17.70
CA ALA A 45 -8.87 -3.31 -18.09
C ALA A 45 -7.63 -3.92 -17.39
N THR A 46 -6.49 -3.23 -17.39
CA THR A 46 -5.26 -3.74 -16.76
C THR A 46 -5.43 -4.05 -15.27
N GLN A 47 -6.09 -3.17 -14.50
CA GLN A 47 -6.31 -3.38 -13.08
C GLN A 47 -7.36 -4.45 -12.83
N SER A 48 -8.46 -4.40 -13.57
CA SER A 48 -9.53 -5.40 -13.49
C SER A 48 -9.00 -6.80 -13.79
N SER A 49 -8.19 -6.97 -14.84
CA SER A 49 -7.54 -8.25 -15.18
C SER A 49 -6.59 -8.72 -14.09
N GLN A 50 -5.76 -7.83 -13.53
CA GLN A 50 -4.81 -8.21 -12.48
C GLN A 50 -5.52 -8.68 -11.20
N LEU A 51 -6.52 -7.92 -10.74
CA LEU A 51 -7.28 -8.26 -9.54
C LEU A 51 -8.12 -9.51 -9.74
N TYR A 52 -8.80 -9.64 -10.88
CA TYR A 52 -9.58 -10.83 -11.21
C TYR A 52 -8.68 -12.07 -11.34
N GLY A 53 -7.53 -11.96 -12.02
CA GLY A 53 -6.55 -13.04 -12.12
C GLY A 53 -5.96 -13.43 -10.76
N THR A 54 -5.77 -12.47 -9.86
CA THR A 54 -5.36 -12.74 -8.47
C THR A 54 -6.43 -13.54 -7.72
N ASN A 55 -7.71 -13.19 -7.86
CA ASN A 55 -8.82 -13.94 -7.27
C ASN A 55 -8.89 -15.38 -7.80
N LEU A 56 -8.73 -15.57 -9.12
CA LEU A 56 -8.67 -16.91 -9.73
C LEU A 56 -7.48 -17.72 -9.22
N ARG A 57 -6.30 -17.11 -9.08
CA ARG A 57 -5.12 -17.75 -8.49
C ARG A 57 -5.39 -18.22 -7.05
N HIS A 58 -6.05 -17.39 -6.24
CA HIS A 58 -6.41 -17.78 -4.87
C HIS A 58 -7.36 -18.98 -4.85
N LEU A 59 -8.43 -18.94 -5.64
CA LEU A 59 -9.35 -20.08 -5.76
C LEU A 59 -8.62 -21.36 -6.22
N MET A 60 -7.74 -21.25 -7.22
CA MET A 60 -6.92 -22.39 -7.67
C MET A 60 -5.97 -22.91 -6.58
N THR A 61 -5.47 -22.02 -5.71
CA THR A 61 -4.62 -22.43 -4.58
C THR A 61 -5.42 -23.25 -3.57
N ASP A 62 -6.67 -22.86 -3.31
CA ASP A 62 -7.58 -23.59 -2.41
C ASP A 62 -8.01 -24.94 -2.99
N MET A 63 -8.15 -25.03 -4.32
CA MET A 63 -8.47 -26.28 -5.02
C MET A 63 -7.26 -27.21 -5.21
N CYS A 64 -6.04 -26.67 -5.24
CA CYS A 64 -4.79 -27.41 -5.48
C CYS A 64 -3.86 -27.41 -4.25
N LYS A 65 -4.39 -27.74 -3.05
CA LYS A 65 -3.65 -27.71 -1.77
C LYS A 65 -2.35 -28.53 -1.79
N ALA A 66 -2.30 -29.61 -2.57
CA ALA A 66 -1.13 -30.49 -2.73
C ALA A 66 -0.02 -29.92 -3.62
N LYS A 67 -0.24 -28.78 -4.31
CA LYS A 67 0.72 -28.13 -5.23
C LYS A 67 1.22 -29.04 -6.37
N ASP A 68 0.46 -30.06 -6.72
CA ASP A 68 0.76 -31.05 -7.75
C ASP A 68 0.11 -30.71 -9.11
N GLY A 69 -0.68 -29.63 -9.16
CA GLY A 69 -1.42 -29.21 -10.35
C GLY A 69 -2.75 -29.94 -10.54
N ASN A 70 -3.15 -30.83 -9.63
CA ASN A 70 -4.44 -31.52 -9.68
C ASN A 70 -5.47 -30.74 -8.86
N ALA A 71 -6.47 -30.17 -9.54
CA ALA A 71 -7.56 -29.47 -8.87
C ALA A 71 -8.54 -30.47 -8.25
N VAL A 72 -8.71 -30.40 -6.93
CA VAL A 72 -9.67 -31.21 -6.17
C VAL A 72 -10.87 -30.34 -5.80
N VAL A 73 -12.04 -30.71 -6.31
CA VAL A 73 -13.32 -30.07 -5.94
C VAL A 73 -13.83 -30.68 -4.64
N ASP A 74 -13.28 -30.21 -3.53
CA ASP A 74 -13.65 -30.60 -2.17
C ASP A 74 -14.93 -29.86 -1.72
N PHE A 75 -15.97 -30.61 -1.36
CA PHE A 75 -17.24 -30.04 -0.91
C PHE A 75 -17.30 -29.79 0.60
N GLU A 76 -16.27 -30.21 1.35
CA GLU A 76 -16.10 -29.80 2.75
C GLU A 76 -15.53 -28.38 2.85
N ASP A 77 -14.86 -27.89 1.80
CA ASP A 77 -14.42 -26.52 1.70
C ASP A 77 -15.59 -25.61 1.27
N GLU A 78 -16.02 -24.72 2.16
CA GLU A 78 -17.20 -23.87 1.94
C GLU A 78 -17.07 -22.94 0.74
N VAL A 79 -15.86 -22.46 0.45
CA VAL A 79 -15.59 -21.58 -0.68
C VAL A 79 -15.74 -22.36 -1.98
N VAL A 80 -15.15 -23.56 -2.06
CA VAL A 80 -15.23 -24.43 -3.22
C VAL A 80 -16.66 -24.95 -3.44
N ARG A 81 -17.36 -25.34 -2.37
CA ARG A 81 -18.77 -25.75 -2.43
C ARG A 81 -19.69 -24.61 -2.87
N GLY A 82 -19.45 -23.39 -2.37
CA GLY A 82 -20.23 -22.21 -2.72
C GLY A 82 -20.01 -21.74 -4.16
N ALA A 83 -18.77 -21.84 -4.66
CA ALA A 83 -18.41 -21.45 -6.03
C ALA A 83 -18.80 -22.51 -7.09
N THR A 84 -18.88 -23.79 -6.73
CA THR A 84 -19.23 -24.87 -7.68
C THR A 84 -20.73 -24.91 -7.94
N VAL A 85 -21.14 -24.60 -9.17
CA VAL A 85 -22.55 -24.65 -9.61
C VAL A 85 -22.92 -25.96 -10.33
N VAL A 86 -21.95 -26.65 -10.93
CA VAL A 86 -22.12 -27.92 -11.65
C VAL A 86 -20.92 -28.82 -11.37
N LYS A 87 -21.17 -30.11 -11.08
CA LYS A 87 -20.11 -31.13 -10.94
C LYS A 87 -20.57 -32.41 -11.65
N ASN A 88 -19.74 -32.93 -12.57
CA ASN A 88 -20.03 -34.15 -13.34
C ASN A 88 -21.39 -34.16 -14.07
N GLY A 89 -21.84 -33.00 -14.56
CA GLY A 89 -23.12 -32.86 -15.26
C GLY A 89 -24.34 -32.67 -14.36
N GLU A 90 -24.18 -32.75 -13.03
CA GLU A 90 -25.25 -32.49 -12.07
C GLU A 90 -25.17 -31.05 -11.55
N VAL A 91 -26.34 -30.38 -11.48
CA VAL A 91 -26.45 -29.04 -10.91
C VAL A 91 -26.36 -29.15 -9.39
N THR A 92 -25.41 -28.42 -8.80
CA THR A 92 -25.12 -28.41 -7.36
C THR A 92 -25.53 -27.09 -6.69
N TRP A 93 -26.10 -26.17 -7.46
CA TRP A 93 -26.74 -24.95 -6.95
C TRP A 93 -28.21 -25.23 -6.54
N PRO A 94 -28.72 -24.64 -5.45
CA PRO A 94 -28.06 -23.72 -4.52
C PRO A 94 -27.13 -24.42 -3.52
N PRO A 95 -26.06 -23.76 -3.05
CA PRO A 95 -25.25 -24.30 -1.96
C PRO A 95 -26.07 -24.36 -0.67
N PRO A 96 -25.79 -25.33 0.22
CA PRO A 96 -26.35 -25.31 1.57
C PRO A 96 -25.93 -24.01 2.28
N ALA A 97 -26.73 -23.57 3.25
CA ALA A 97 -26.36 -22.44 4.09
C ALA A 97 -24.95 -22.69 4.66
N PRO A 98 -24.02 -21.72 4.56
CA PRO A 98 -22.68 -21.87 5.12
C PRO A 98 -22.78 -22.29 6.58
N LYS A 99 -21.98 -23.27 7.00
CA LYS A 99 -21.87 -23.53 8.43
C LYS A 99 -21.28 -22.24 9.00
N LEU A 100 -21.87 -21.70 10.07
CA LEU A 100 -21.38 -20.50 10.74
C LEU A 100 -20.00 -20.81 11.38
N SER A 101 -18.94 -20.91 10.57
CA SER A 101 -17.58 -21.21 11.00
C SER A 101 -16.89 -19.97 11.57
N ALA A 102 -17.38 -18.79 11.18
CA ALA A 102 -17.18 -17.57 11.94
C ALA A 102 -18.55 -17.09 12.42
N ALA A 103 -18.78 -17.10 13.74
CA ALA A 103 -19.60 -16.05 14.30
C ALA A 103 -19.08 -14.74 13.68
N PRO A 104 -19.94 -13.81 13.19
CA PRO A 104 -19.46 -12.48 12.85
C PRO A 104 -18.56 -12.07 14.01
N PRO A 105 -17.32 -11.59 13.77
CA PRO A 105 -16.45 -11.20 14.87
C PRO A 105 -17.34 -10.38 15.77
N LYS A 106 -17.63 -10.89 16.99
CA LYS A 106 -18.56 -10.25 17.93
C LYS A 106 -18.26 -8.78 17.78
N PRO A 107 -19.24 -7.91 17.40
CA PRO A 107 -18.97 -6.52 17.05
C PRO A 107 -17.95 -6.07 18.07
N LYS A 108 -16.70 -5.87 17.62
CA LYS A 108 -15.53 -5.86 18.50
C LYS A 108 -15.99 -5.04 19.66
N GLU A 109 -16.23 -5.67 20.82
CA GLU A 109 -16.84 -4.98 21.96
C GLU A 109 -16.03 -3.72 22.01
N GLU A 110 -16.67 -2.58 21.76
CA GLU A 110 -15.99 -1.29 21.78
C GLU A 110 -15.32 -1.31 23.15
N PRO A 111 -13.99 -1.54 23.21
CA PRO A 111 -13.36 -2.37 24.23
C PRO A 111 -14.02 -2.04 25.53
N ALA A 112 -14.91 -2.93 25.99
CA ALA A 112 -15.89 -2.60 27.01
C ALA A 112 -15.06 -2.01 28.12
N VAL A 113 -15.14 -0.67 28.29
CA VAL A 113 -14.11 0.12 28.99
C VAL A 113 -13.76 -0.71 30.20
N GLU A 114 -12.62 -1.39 30.12
CA GLU A 114 -12.24 -2.39 31.09
C GLU A 114 -12.34 -1.58 32.36
N LYS A 115 -13.29 -1.94 33.25
CA LYS A 115 -13.51 -1.20 34.50
C LYS A 115 -12.13 -1.04 35.07
N ALA A 116 -11.60 0.18 35.00
CA ALA A 116 -10.17 0.42 35.03
C ALA A 116 -9.60 -0.42 36.15
N THR A 117 -8.98 -1.55 35.79
CA THR A 117 -8.12 -2.28 36.70
C THR A 117 -7.10 -1.23 37.03
N ALA A 118 -7.12 -0.82 38.30
CA ALA A 118 -6.48 0.38 38.81
C ALA A 118 -5.16 0.59 38.06
N ALA A 119 -5.11 1.66 37.27
CA ALA A 119 -4.02 1.94 36.35
C ALA A 119 -2.70 1.63 37.05
N GLU A 120 -2.04 0.56 36.58
CA GLU A 120 -0.72 0.22 37.07
C GLU A 120 0.14 1.46 36.81
N LYS A 121 0.64 2.09 37.88
CA LYS A 121 1.42 3.33 37.78
C LYS A 121 2.46 3.13 36.68
N PRO A 122 2.63 4.09 35.73
CA PRO A 122 3.61 3.93 34.67
C PRO A 122 4.96 3.65 35.30
N SER A 123 5.40 2.40 35.17
CA SER A 123 6.63 1.91 35.78
C SER A 123 7.78 2.65 35.12
N ALA A 124 8.38 3.59 35.87
CA ALA A 124 9.57 4.31 35.41
C ALA A 124 10.73 3.37 35.06
N ARG A 125 10.68 2.09 35.49
CA ARG A 125 11.69 1.07 35.18
C ARG A 125 11.76 0.73 33.70
N GLY A 126 10.63 0.73 32.97
CA GLY A 126 10.62 0.43 31.53
C GLY A 126 11.41 1.47 30.72
N PRO A 127 11.04 2.77 30.77
CA PRO A 127 11.77 3.83 30.09
C PRO A 127 13.22 3.95 30.59
N MET A 128 13.46 3.75 31.88
CA MET A 128 14.81 3.84 32.46
C MET A 128 15.70 2.67 32.02
N MET A 129 15.16 1.47 31.82
CA MET A 129 15.89 0.33 31.28
C MET A 129 16.26 0.55 29.80
N VAL A 130 15.34 1.10 28.99
CA VAL A 130 15.64 1.45 27.59
C VAL A 130 16.71 2.53 27.50
N LEU A 131 16.63 3.57 28.34
CA LEU A 131 17.65 4.62 28.42
C LEU A 131 19.01 4.09 28.89
N ALA A 132 19.03 3.18 29.88
CA ALA A 132 20.26 2.57 30.36
C ALA A 132 20.93 1.68 29.30
N ILE A 133 20.15 0.88 28.58
CA ILE A 133 20.64 0.05 27.46
C ILE A 133 21.17 0.94 26.32
N GLY A 134 20.42 1.97 25.94
CA GLY A 134 20.84 2.93 24.92
C GLY A 134 22.11 3.68 25.31
N GLY A 135 22.21 4.12 26.56
CA GLY A 135 23.40 4.78 27.11
C GLY A 135 24.62 3.87 27.13
N LEU A 136 24.46 2.61 27.55
CA LEU A 136 25.53 1.60 27.53
C LEU A 136 25.99 1.28 26.09
N ALA A 137 25.06 1.19 25.14
CA ALA A 137 25.38 0.97 23.74
C ALA A 137 26.16 2.16 23.15
N LEU A 138 25.75 3.40 23.46
CA LEU A 138 26.45 4.61 23.04
C LEU A 138 27.84 4.73 23.68
N PHE A 139 27.97 4.36 24.96
CA PHE A 139 29.25 4.34 25.67
C PHE A 139 30.20 3.30 25.06
N GLY A 140 29.71 2.08 24.82
CA GLY A 140 30.50 1.02 24.17
C GLY A 140 30.95 1.40 22.76
N LEU A 141 30.06 2.04 21.98
CA LEU A 141 30.41 2.55 20.65
C LEU A 141 31.47 3.66 20.74
N GLY A 142 31.33 4.60 21.67
CA GLY A 142 32.28 5.70 21.86
C GLY A 142 33.66 5.26 22.38
N ALA A 143 33.74 4.13 23.07
CA ALA A 143 35.01 3.58 23.57
C ALA A 143 35.88 2.97 22.47
N VAL A 144 35.28 2.51 21.37
CA VAL A 144 35.95 1.76 20.30
C VAL A 144 36.00 2.54 18.97
N ALA A 145 35.08 3.49 18.76
CA ALA A 145 34.95 4.18 17.48
C ALA A 145 36.00 5.29 17.26
N PRO A 146 36.49 5.47 16.01
CA PRO A 146 37.34 6.60 15.65
C PRO A 146 36.65 7.96 15.83
N PRO A 147 37.40 9.07 16.07
CA PRO A 147 36.82 10.41 16.20
C PRO A 147 35.99 10.87 14.99
N SER A 148 36.41 10.50 13.77
CA SER A 148 35.66 10.80 12.54
C SER A 148 34.30 10.11 12.50
N PHE A 149 34.23 8.86 12.99
CA PHE A 149 32.97 8.14 13.11
C PHE A 149 32.04 8.85 14.11
N MET A 150 32.55 9.29 15.26
CA MET A 150 31.74 10.01 16.26
C MET A 150 31.14 11.31 15.70
N ALA A 151 31.89 12.04 14.87
CA ALA A 151 31.38 13.22 14.18
C ALA A 151 30.23 12.87 13.21
N HIS A 152 30.41 11.89 12.33
CA HIS A 152 29.37 11.45 11.40
C HIS A 152 28.15 10.87 12.10
N PHE A 153 28.36 10.10 13.17
CA PHE A 153 27.30 9.50 13.97
C PHE A 153 26.45 10.56 14.68
N THR A 154 27.08 11.61 15.21
CA THR A 154 26.37 12.73 15.83
C THR A 154 25.48 13.45 14.80
N VAL A 155 26.01 13.72 13.61
CA VAL A 155 25.25 14.32 12.50
C VAL A 155 24.09 13.41 12.09
N PHE A 156 24.31 12.10 12.01
CA PHE A 156 23.27 11.12 11.69
C PHE A 156 22.12 11.14 12.70
N VAL A 157 22.43 11.10 14.01
CA VAL A 157 21.41 11.13 15.07
C VAL A 157 20.61 12.43 15.01
N LEU A 158 21.27 13.58 14.89
CA LEU A 158 20.58 14.88 14.77
C LEU A 158 19.73 14.96 13.51
N ALA A 159 20.20 14.41 12.39
CA ALA A 159 19.43 14.34 11.14
C ALA A 159 18.17 13.48 11.28
N CYS A 160 18.22 12.38 12.06
CA CYS A 160 17.03 11.58 12.36
C CYS A 160 15.98 12.37 13.15
N PHE A 161 16.39 13.16 14.16
CA PHE A 161 15.48 14.03 14.91
C PHE A 161 14.83 15.08 14.01
N ILE A 162 15.62 15.74 13.16
CA ILE A 162 15.12 16.72 12.20
C ILE A 162 14.15 16.05 11.21
N GLY A 163 14.51 14.89 10.67
CA GLY A 163 13.68 14.12 9.74
C GLY A 163 12.33 13.75 10.35
N TYR A 164 12.31 13.29 11.61
CA TYR A 164 11.09 13.00 12.35
C TYR A 164 10.18 14.24 12.47
N MET A 165 10.73 15.37 12.92
CA MET A 165 9.96 16.61 13.09
C MET A 165 9.44 17.17 11.75
N VAL A 166 10.20 17.04 10.67
CA VAL A 166 9.80 17.52 9.35
C VAL A 166 8.68 16.68 8.77
N ILE A 167 8.80 15.34 8.82
CA ILE A 167 7.80 14.43 8.23
C ILE A 167 6.49 14.47 9.02
N TRP A 168 6.55 14.58 10.35
CA TRP A 168 5.36 14.61 11.21
C TRP A 168 4.44 15.80 10.92
N ASN A 169 4.98 16.91 10.41
CA ASN A 169 4.24 18.14 10.14
C ASN A 169 3.73 18.26 8.68
N VAL A 170 3.83 17.20 7.87
CA VAL A 170 3.33 17.23 6.48
C VAL A 170 1.81 17.03 6.46
N ALA A 171 1.10 17.87 5.70
CA ALA A 171 -0.35 17.75 5.53
C ALA A 171 -0.74 16.38 4.94
N PRO A 172 -1.82 15.73 5.39
CA PRO A 172 -2.17 14.38 4.93
C PRO A 172 -2.36 14.24 3.42
N ALA A 173 -2.85 15.31 2.76
CA ALA A 173 -3.00 15.35 1.30
C ALA A 173 -1.67 15.26 0.53
N LEU A 174 -0.54 15.52 1.19
CA LEU A 174 0.79 15.54 0.60
C LEU A 174 1.60 14.26 0.88
N HIS A 175 1.06 13.24 1.54
CA HIS A 175 1.81 12.00 1.79
C HIS A 175 2.25 11.28 0.51
N THR A 176 1.41 11.25 -0.52
CA THR A 176 1.78 10.63 -1.82
C THR A 176 2.86 11.42 -2.56
N PRO A 177 2.75 12.76 -2.71
CA PRO A 177 3.88 13.58 -3.17
C PRO A 177 5.15 13.42 -2.32
N LEU A 178 5.02 13.35 -1.00
CA LEU A 178 6.15 13.16 -0.08
C LEU A 178 6.87 11.84 -0.35
N MET A 179 6.13 10.75 -0.56
CA MET A 179 6.70 9.45 -0.93
C MET A 179 7.51 9.55 -2.23
N SER A 180 6.97 10.23 -3.26
CA SER A 180 7.66 10.45 -4.53
C SER A 180 8.95 11.26 -4.35
N VAL A 181 8.93 12.32 -3.52
CA VAL A 181 10.12 13.12 -3.20
C VAL A 181 11.17 12.28 -2.48
N THR A 182 10.78 11.47 -1.49
CA THR A 182 11.73 10.64 -0.75
C THR A 182 12.41 9.61 -1.64
N ASN A 183 11.71 9.07 -2.66
CA ASN A 183 12.32 8.22 -3.67
C ASN A 183 13.37 8.98 -4.49
N ALA A 184 13.05 10.20 -4.95
CA ALA A 184 14.00 11.04 -5.68
C ALA A 184 15.26 11.36 -4.84
N ILE A 185 15.08 11.76 -3.58
CA ILE A 185 16.17 12.11 -2.65
C ILE A 185 17.02 10.89 -2.29
N SER A 186 16.44 9.69 -2.22
CA SER A 186 17.18 8.46 -1.93
C SER A 186 18.32 8.20 -2.95
N SER A 187 18.25 8.82 -4.12
CA SER A 187 19.30 8.79 -5.14
C SER A 187 20.59 9.53 -4.76
N ILE A 188 20.73 10.02 -3.51
CA ILE A 188 21.99 10.53 -2.95
C ILE A 188 23.16 9.54 -3.10
N ILE A 189 22.86 8.26 -3.30
CA ILE A 189 23.78 7.18 -3.70
C ILE A 189 24.66 7.59 -4.91
N ILE A 190 24.16 8.48 -5.79
CA ILE A 190 24.92 9.01 -6.92
C ILE A 190 26.25 9.65 -6.49
N ILE A 191 26.33 10.27 -5.30
CA ILE A 191 27.59 10.86 -4.78
C ILE A 191 28.64 9.76 -4.58
N GLY A 192 28.25 8.64 -3.98
CA GLY A 192 29.14 7.50 -3.78
C GLY A 192 29.59 6.88 -5.10
N ALA A 193 28.69 6.79 -6.07
CA ALA A 193 29.02 6.29 -7.41
C ALA A 193 29.99 7.22 -8.16
N LEU A 194 29.78 8.54 -8.07
CA LEU A 194 30.67 9.54 -8.68
C LEU A 194 32.08 9.51 -8.06
N MET A 195 32.22 9.22 -6.77
CA MET A 195 33.53 9.04 -6.14
C MET A 195 34.28 7.81 -6.68
N GLN A 196 33.56 6.79 -7.18
CA GLN A 196 34.14 5.53 -7.65
C GLN A 196 34.28 5.43 -9.18
N ILE A 197 33.81 6.43 -9.92
CA ILE A 197 33.82 6.41 -11.39
C ILE A 197 35.24 6.42 -11.97
N SER A 198 36.22 6.92 -11.22
CA SER A 198 37.64 6.94 -11.59
C SER A 198 38.45 5.84 -10.88
N SER A 199 37.80 4.77 -10.40
CA SER A 199 38.49 3.64 -9.77
C SER A 199 39.38 2.93 -10.78
N SER A 200 40.55 2.48 -10.33
CA SER A 200 41.49 1.68 -11.14
C SER A 200 41.01 0.26 -11.39
N ASP A 201 40.06 -0.23 -10.60
CA ASP A 201 39.42 -1.52 -10.81
C ASP A 201 38.28 -1.38 -11.82
N ASN A 202 38.42 -2.08 -12.95
CA ASN A 202 37.43 -2.08 -14.03
C ASN A 202 36.03 -2.49 -13.55
N LEU A 203 35.92 -3.45 -12.63
CA LEU A 203 34.62 -3.90 -12.12
C LEU A 203 33.94 -2.80 -11.32
N ILE A 204 34.70 -2.11 -10.44
CA ILE A 204 34.19 -0.99 -9.65
C ILE A 204 33.77 0.16 -10.55
N MET A 205 34.59 0.50 -11.55
CA MET A 205 34.28 1.55 -12.53
C MET A 205 32.96 1.27 -13.27
N TRP A 206 32.76 0.03 -13.75
CA TRP A 206 31.52 -0.35 -14.45
C TRP A 206 30.29 -0.34 -13.53
N ILE A 207 30.43 -0.82 -12.29
CA ILE A 207 29.35 -0.75 -11.30
C ILE A 207 29.01 0.70 -10.97
N ALA A 208 30.03 1.56 -10.80
CA ALA A 208 29.84 2.98 -10.56
C ALA A 208 29.12 3.65 -11.73
N GLY A 209 29.53 3.39 -12.97
CA GLY A 209 28.87 3.90 -14.18
C GLY A 209 27.40 3.47 -14.29
N ALA A 210 27.10 2.19 -14.05
CA ALA A 210 25.72 1.69 -14.01
C ALA A 210 24.90 2.33 -12.88
N THR A 211 25.51 2.52 -11.71
CA THR A 211 24.86 3.17 -10.57
C THR A 211 24.53 4.64 -10.88
N VAL A 212 25.45 5.38 -11.52
CA VAL A 212 25.18 6.76 -11.97
C VAL A 212 24.02 6.81 -12.97
N LEU A 213 23.96 5.88 -13.91
CA LEU A 213 22.85 5.79 -14.88
C LEU A 213 21.50 5.56 -14.16
N LEU A 214 21.42 4.54 -13.31
CA LEU A 214 20.19 4.17 -12.61
C LEU A 214 19.73 5.25 -11.63
N THR A 215 20.65 5.85 -10.88
CA THR A 215 20.33 6.95 -9.95
C THR A 215 19.89 8.20 -10.71
N SER A 216 20.48 8.51 -11.87
CA SER A 216 20.04 9.63 -12.72
C SER A 216 18.60 9.46 -13.20
N ILE A 217 18.20 8.25 -13.58
CA ILE A 217 16.81 7.93 -13.95
C ILE A 217 15.88 8.13 -12.75
N ASN A 218 16.27 7.67 -11.56
CA ASN A 218 15.47 7.84 -10.35
C ASN A 218 15.31 9.33 -9.97
N ILE A 219 16.39 10.12 -10.02
CA ILE A 219 16.35 11.58 -9.79
C ILE A 219 15.36 12.23 -10.76
N ALA A 220 15.56 12.02 -12.08
CA ALA A 220 14.73 12.67 -13.09
C ALA A 220 13.27 12.24 -12.99
N GLY A 221 12.99 10.95 -12.87
CA GLY A 221 11.64 10.40 -12.76
C GLY A 221 10.94 10.83 -11.47
N GLY A 222 11.64 10.73 -10.33
CA GLY A 222 11.09 11.07 -9.02
C GLY A 222 10.72 12.55 -8.91
N PHE A 223 11.57 13.46 -9.40
CA PHE A 223 11.23 14.89 -9.41
C PHE A 223 10.16 15.24 -10.45
N ALA A 224 10.16 14.62 -11.63
CA ALA A 224 9.14 14.86 -12.65
C ALA A 224 7.73 14.44 -12.17
N VAL A 225 7.63 13.26 -11.56
CA VAL A 225 6.36 12.74 -11.01
C VAL A 225 5.90 13.61 -9.84
N THR A 226 6.81 13.96 -8.93
CA THR A 226 6.50 14.88 -7.82
C THR A 226 5.93 16.19 -8.34
N ARG A 227 6.59 16.81 -9.34
CA ARG A 227 6.14 18.07 -9.93
C ARG A 227 4.73 17.92 -10.51
N ARG A 228 4.48 16.87 -11.28
CA ARG A 228 3.16 16.58 -11.85
C ARG A 228 2.10 16.40 -10.76
N MET A 229 2.44 15.74 -9.65
CA MET A 229 1.54 15.58 -8.51
C MET A 229 1.20 16.91 -7.84
N LEU A 230 2.20 17.76 -7.61
CA LEU A 230 2.02 19.07 -6.98
C LEU A 230 1.25 20.05 -7.89
N GLU A 231 1.44 19.99 -9.21
CA GLU A 231 0.70 20.80 -10.17
C GLU A 231 -0.81 20.51 -10.15
N MET A 232 -1.23 19.27 -9.84
CA MET A 232 -2.66 18.94 -9.68
C MET A 232 -3.32 19.60 -8.45
N PHE A 233 -2.53 20.12 -7.51
CA PHE A 233 -3.03 20.84 -6.34
C PHE A 233 -3.09 22.37 -6.52
N ARG A 234 -2.53 22.91 -7.62
CA ARG A 234 -2.64 24.35 -7.93
C ARG A 234 -4.04 24.62 -8.48
N ARG A 235 -4.77 25.50 -7.80
CA ARG A 235 -6.02 26.09 -8.29
C ARG A 235 -5.73 27.20 -9.30
#